data_AF-A0A091TF43-F1
#
_entry.id   AF-A0A091TF43-F1
#
_cell.length_a   1.000
_cell.length_b   1.000
_cell.length_c   1.000
_cell.angle_alpha   90.00
_cell.angle_beta   90.00
_cell.angle_gamma   90.00
#
_symmetry.space_group_name_H-M   'P 1'
#
loop_
_entity.id
_entity.type
_entity.pdbx_description
1 polymer ?
#
loop_
_entity_poly.entity_id
_entity_poly.type
_entity_poly.pdbx_seq_one_letter_code
_entity_poly.pdbx_strand_id
1 'polypeptide(L)'
;IKIEGDLVLGGLFPINEKGTGIEECGRINEDRGIQRLEAMLFAIDEINRDNYLLPGIKLGVHILDTCSRDTYALEQSLEFVRASLTKVDETEYMCPDGSYAIQENLPLLIAGVIGGSYSSVSIQVSH
;
A
#
# COMPACT_ATOMS: atom_id res chain seq x y z
N ILE A 1 4.54 -4.78 -2.24
CA ILE A 1 4.54 -4.70 -3.73
C ILE A 1 4.19 -3.27 -4.11
N LYS A 2 4.95 -2.64 -5.01
CA LYS A 2 4.70 -1.28 -5.51
C LYS A 2 4.64 -1.31 -7.03
N ILE A 3 3.51 -0.90 -7.59
CA ILE A 3 3.26 -0.78 -9.02
C ILE A 3 2.66 0.61 -9.26
N GLU A 4 3.30 1.39 -10.11
CA GLU A 4 2.85 2.74 -10.45
C GLU A 4 1.64 2.72 -11.39
N GLY A 5 0.83 3.76 -11.27
CA GLY A 5 -0.32 4.04 -12.12
C GLY A 5 -0.82 5.45 -11.88
N ASP A 6 -1.74 5.91 -12.73
CA ASP A 6 -2.38 7.22 -12.60
C ASP A 6 -3.20 7.31 -11.30
N LEU A 7 -3.74 6.17 -10.85
CA LEU A 7 -4.41 6.02 -9.57
C LEU A 7 -3.87 4.78 -8.85
N VAL A 8 -3.44 4.90 -7.60
CA VAL A 8 -2.86 3.78 -6.85
C VAL A 8 -3.80 3.31 -5.75
N LEU A 9 -4.06 2.01 -5.68
CA LEU A 9 -4.82 1.38 -4.60
C LEU A 9 -3.88 0.72 -3.58
N GLY A 10 -4.11 0.99 -2.30
CA GLY A 10 -3.45 0.30 -1.21
C GLY A 10 -4.04 -1.10 -1.02
N GLY A 11 -3.20 -2.07 -0.65
CA GLY A 11 -3.61 -3.44 -0.36
C GLY A 11 -3.10 -3.91 1.00
N LEU A 12 -3.94 -4.56 1.82
CA LEU A 12 -3.54 -5.16 3.10
C LEU A 12 -3.99 -6.63 3.21
N PHE A 13 -3.03 -7.55 3.13
CA PHE A 13 -3.28 -8.99 3.19
C PHE A 13 -2.43 -9.66 4.27
N PRO A 14 -2.91 -10.76 4.88
CA PRO A 14 -2.12 -11.56 5.80
C PRO A 14 -1.24 -12.51 5.00
N ILE A 15 -0.21 -11.98 4.33
CA ILE A 15 0.71 -12.78 3.51
C ILE A 15 1.46 -13.75 4.42
N ASN A 16 1.85 -13.28 5.61
CA ASN A 16 2.38 -14.12 6.66
C ASN A 16 1.39 -14.28 7.83
N GLU A 17 1.51 -15.43 8.50
CA GLU A 17 0.92 -15.68 9.80
C GLU A 17 1.61 -14.84 10.88
N LYS A 18 1.03 -14.82 12.07
CA LYS A 18 1.62 -14.17 13.24
C LYS A 18 2.93 -14.89 13.62
N GLY A 19 4.03 -14.15 13.72
CA GLY A 19 5.30 -14.69 14.18
C GLY A 19 5.26 -15.16 15.64
N THR A 20 6.22 -16.02 16.01
CA THR A 20 6.35 -16.54 17.37
C THR A 20 7.49 -15.87 18.12
N GLY A 21 7.25 -15.43 19.36
CA GLY A 21 8.29 -14.80 20.19
C GLY A 21 8.63 -13.38 19.73
N ILE A 22 9.85 -13.19 19.22
CA ILE A 22 10.40 -11.90 18.80
C ILE A 22 10.11 -11.61 17.32
N GLU A 23 9.76 -12.63 16.54
CA GLU A 23 9.48 -12.46 15.12
C GLU A 23 8.12 -11.79 14.90
N GLU A 24 8.10 -10.73 14.09
CA GLU A 24 6.86 -10.01 13.75
C GLU A 24 5.95 -10.85 12.86
N CYS A 25 6.54 -11.54 11.89
CA CYS A 25 5.86 -12.32 10.86
C CYS A 25 6.33 -13.78 10.90
N GLY A 26 5.39 -14.71 10.69
CA GLY A 26 5.63 -16.15 10.73
C GLY A 26 5.72 -16.76 9.34
N ARG A 27 5.10 -17.94 9.17
CA ARG A 27 5.05 -18.67 7.90
C ARG A 27 4.13 -17.97 6.90
N ILE A 28 4.34 -18.25 5.61
CA ILE A 28 3.45 -17.79 4.55
C ILE A 28 2.08 -18.43 4.72
N ASN A 29 1.03 -17.61 4.61
CA ASN A 29 -0.35 -18.03 4.55
C ASN A 29 -0.77 -18.18 3.08
N GLU A 30 -0.67 -19.39 2.55
CA GLU A 30 -0.89 -19.66 1.13
C GLU A 30 -2.31 -19.32 0.69
N ASP A 31 -3.32 -19.76 1.44
CA ASP A 31 -4.74 -19.62 1.06
C ASP A 31 -5.29 -18.21 1.32
N ARG A 32 -5.03 -17.61 2.48
CA ARG A 32 -5.62 -16.30 2.83
C ARG A 32 -4.69 -15.13 2.57
N GLY A 33 -3.40 -15.39 2.42
CA GLY A 33 -2.40 -14.38 2.09
C GLY A 33 -2.18 -14.32 0.60
N ILE A 34 -1.45 -15.31 0.06
CA ILE A 34 -1.00 -15.33 -1.33
C ILE A 34 -2.18 -15.35 -2.29
N GLN A 35 -3.16 -16.24 -2.12
CA GLN A 35 -4.28 -16.32 -3.05
C GLN A 35 -5.09 -15.01 -3.13
N ARG A 36 -5.26 -14.30 -2.00
CA ARG A 36 -5.98 -13.03 -1.96
C ARG A 36 -5.18 -11.88 -2.57
N LEU A 37 -3.87 -11.88 -2.34
CA LEU A 37 -2.95 -10.94 -2.98
C LEU A 37 -3.00 -11.11 -4.50
N GLU A 38 -2.86 -12.34 -4.99
CA GLU A 38 -2.93 -12.66 -6.42
C GLU A 38 -4.30 -12.32 -7.01
N ALA A 39 -5.39 -12.54 -6.26
CA ALA A 39 -6.73 -12.13 -6.68
C ALA A 39 -6.85 -10.61 -6.87
N MET A 40 -6.22 -9.80 -6.01
CA MET A 40 -6.18 -8.35 -6.20
C MET A 40 -5.37 -7.97 -7.45
N LEU A 41 -4.19 -8.57 -7.65
CA LEU A 41 -3.36 -8.31 -8.84
C LEU A 41 -4.10 -8.70 -10.13
N PHE A 42 -4.75 -9.86 -10.13
CA PHE A 42 -5.59 -10.30 -11.23
C PHE A 42 -6.72 -9.30 -11.53
N ALA A 43 -7.43 -8.82 -10.50
CA ALA A 43 -8.49 -7.84 -10.71
C ALA A 43 -7.96 -6.53 -11.31
N ILE A 44 -6.79 -6.06 -10.88
CA ILE A 44 -6.16 -4.85 -11.42
C ILE A 44 -5.76 -5.04 -12.87
N ASP A 45 -5.21 -6.20 -13.21
CA ASP A 45 -4.87 -6.57 -14.59
C ASP A 45 -6.10 -6.57 -15.50
N GLU A 46 -7.22 -7.14 -15.04
CA GLU A 46 -8.46 -7.18 -15.82
C GLU A 46 -9.05 -5.78 -15.99
N ILE A 47 -9.07 -4.94 -14.95
CA ILE A 47 -9.54 -3.55 -15.05
C ILE A 47 -8.68 -2.76 -16.04
N ASN A 48 -7.35 -2.88 -15.96
CA ASN A 48 -6.44 -2.17 -16.85
C ASN A 48 -6.53 -2.61 -18.33
N ARG A 49 -7.11 -3.80 -18.61
CA ARG A 49 -7.36 -4.30 -19.96
C ARG A 49 -8.77 -3.99 -20.47
N ASP A 50 -9.68 -3.60 -19.59
CA ASP A 50 -11.06 -3.29 -19.94
C ASP A 50 -11.17 -1.87 -20.50
N ASN A 51 -11.58 -1.75 -21.76
CA ASN A 51 -11.75 -0.45 -22.42
C ASN A 51 -13.02 0.29 -21.99
N TYR A 52 -13.92 -0.34 -21.22
CA TYR A 52 -15.16 0.25 -20.74
C TYR A 52 -15.06 0.75 -19.28
N LEU A 53 -14.11 0.22 -18.51
CA LEU A 53 -13.90 0.58 -17.11
C LEU A 53 -12.58 1.33 -16.96
N LEU A 54 -12.65 2.60 -16.54
CA LEU A 54 -11.48 3.49 -16.41
C LEU A 54 -10.65 3.67 -17.70
N PRO A 55 -11.29 3.98 -18.86
CA PRO A 55 -10.54 4.16 -20.11
C PRO A 55 -9.53 5.30 -20.00
N GLY A 56 -8.26 4.99 -20.31
CA GLY A 56 -7.16 5.96 -20.27
C GLY A 56 -6.59 6.24 -18.87
N ILE A 57 -7.01 5.50 -17.84
CA ILE A 57 -6.47 5.57 -16.49
C ILE A 57 -5.90 4.20 -16.13
N LYS A 58 -4.61 4.12 -15.85
CA LYS A 58 -3.96 2.90 -15.36
C LYS A 58 -4.02 2.84 -13.84
N LEU A 59 -4.62 1.79 -13.30
CA LEU A 59 -4.54 1.46 -11.89
C LEU A 59 -3.16 0.88 -11.53
N GLY A 60 -2.55 1.48 -10.52
CA GLY A 60 -1.39 0.94 -9.80
C GLY A 60 -1.80 0.35 -8.46
N VAL A 61 -0.85 -0.29 -7.77
CA VAL A 61 -1.07 -0.85 -6.43
C VAL A 61 0.10 -0.63 -5.50
N HIS A 62 -0.20 -0.49 -4.22
CA HIS A 62 0.75 -0.54 -3.14
C HIS A 62 0.27 -1.54 -2.08
N ILE A 63 0.76 -2.78 -2.14
CA ILE A 63 0.34 -3.88 -1.27
C ILE A 63 1.35 -4.10 -0.14
N LEU A 64 0.86 -4.16 1.10
CA LEU A 64 1.62 -4.39 2.32
C LEU A 64 1.11 -5.65 3.05
N ASP A 65 2.01 -6.29 3.79
CA ASP A 65 1.67 -7.43 4.63
C ASP A 65 1.13 -6.94 5.99
N THR A 66 0.15 -7.66 6.53
CA THR A 66 -0.38 -7.43 7.87
C THR A 66 0.25 -8.36 8.91
N CYS A 67 0.95 -9.42 8.48
CA CYS A 67 1.51 -10.47 9.34
C CYS A 67 0.50 -11.04 10.35
N SER A 68 -0.80 -10.99 10.01
CA SER A 68 -1.92 -11.37 10.88
C SER A 68 -1.89 -10.68 12.26
N ARG A 69 -1.32 -9.46 12.33
CA ARG A 69 -1.17 -8.64 13.55
C ARG A 69 -1.69 -7.23 13.27
N ASP A 70 -2.52 -6.74 14.18
CA ASP A 70 -3.15 -5.43 14.11
C ASP A 70 -2.11 -4.30 14.28
N THR A 71 -1.23 -4.37 15.28
CA THR A 71 -0.18 -3.38 15.51
C THR A 71 0.77 -3.24 14.31
N TYR A 72 1.15 -4.37 13.70
CA TYR A 72 2.01 -4.39 12.52
C TYR A 72 1.29 -3.76 11.33
N ALA A 73 0.03 -4.14 11.09
CA ALA A 73 -0.77 -3.56 10.01
C ALA A 73 -1.00 -2.05 10.18
N LEU A 74 -1.14 -1.56 11.41
CA LEU A 74 -1.21 -0.12 11.70
C LEU A 74 0.08 0.59 11.28
N GLU A 75 1.24 0.07 11.69
CA GLU A 75 2.54 0.64 11.29
C GLU A 75 2.71 0.65 9.77
N GLN A 76 2.30 -0.42 9.09
CA GLN A 76 2.34 -0.48 7.62
C GLN A 76 1.38 0.54 6.98
N SER A 77 0.18 0.71 7.54
CA SER A 77 -0.82 1.65 7.02
C SER A 77 -0.35 3.11 7.09
N LEU A 78 0.61 3.43 7.98
CA LEU A 78 1.26 4.74 7.98
C LEU A 78 1.95 5.06 6.65
N GLU A 79 2.42 4.07 5.90
CA GLU A 79 2.98 4.32 4.56
C GLU A 79 1.95 4.93 3.59
N PHE A 80 0.67 4.57 3.72
CA PHE A 80 -0.37 5.08 2.82
C PHE A 80 -0.70 6.56 3.09
N VAL A 81 -0.64 6.99 4.36
CA VAL A 81 -0.93 8.39 4.72
C VAL A 81 0.29 9.30 4.60
N ARG A 82 1.51 8.77 4.75
CA ARG A 82 2.76 9.55 4.55
C ARG A 82 2.74 10.26 3.21
N ALA A 83 2.22 9.62 2.16
CA ALA A 83 2.09 10.20 0.83
C ALA A 83 1.29 11.50 0.77
N SER A 84 0.25 11.59 1.59
CA SER A 84 -0.60 12.78 1.64
C SER A 84 -0.04 13.86 2.56
N LEU A 85 0.75 13.47 3.58
CA LEU A 85 1.35 14.37 4.55
C LEU A 85 2.63 15.04 4.04
N THR A 86 3.37 14.36 3.16
CA THR A 86 4.59 14.88 2.54
C THR A 86 4.34 15.49 1.17
N LYS A 87 3.11 15.94 0.86
CA LYS A 87 2.88 16.94 -0.20
C LYS A 87 3.50 18.26 0.27
N VAL A 88 4.82 18.26 0.32
CA VAL A 88 5.65 19.43 0.58
C VAL A 88 5.72 20.16 -0.74
N ASP A 89 5.38 21.44 -0.72
CA ASP A 89 5.57 22.31 -1.88
C ASP A 89 7.09 22.34 -2.17
N GLU A 90 7.53 21.76 -3.29
CA GLU A 90 8.97 21.62 -3.64
C GLU A 90 9.70 22.98 -3.66
N THR A 91 8.94 24.08 -3.67
CA THR A 91 9.42 25.45 -3.62
C THR A 91 9.83 25.94 -2.22
N GLU A 92 9.52 25.22 -1.14
CA GLU A 92 9.79 25.69 0.24
C GLU A 92 11.23 25.42 0.74
N TYR A 93 12.00 24.57 0.06
CA TYR A 93 13.33 24.18 0.51
C TYR A 93 14.39 24.43 -0.57
N MET A 94 15.19 25.48 -0.35
CA MET A 94 16.41 25.74 -1.12
C MET A 94 17.63 25.24 -0.35
N CYS A 95 18.48 24.47 -1.02
CA CYS A 95 19.79 24.10 -0.52
C CYS A 95 20.72 25.33 -0.47
N PRO A 96 21.80 25.31 0.32
CA PRO A 96 22.75 26.43 0.43
C PRO A 96 23.40 26.86 -0.89
N ASP A 97 23.35 26.01 -1.92
CA ASP A 97 23.84 26.25 -3.27
C ASP A 97 22.79 26.90 -4.21
N GLY A 98 21.59 27.18 -3.70
CA GLY A 98 20.48 27.78 -4.45
C GLY A 98 19.70 26.80 -5.31
N SER A 99 19.97 25.49 -5.20
CA SER A 99 19.15 24.45 -5.83
C SER A 99 17.91 24.13 -4.99
N TYR A 100 16.86 23.60 -5.62
CA TYR A 100 15.69 23.08 -4.91
C TYR A 100 15.97 21.68 -4.37
N ALA A 101 15.42 21.35 -3.21
CA ALA A 101 15.50 20.02 -2.64
C ALA A 101 14.81 19.00 -3.56
N ILE A 102 15.56 18.02 -4.05
CA ILE A 102 15.03 16.96 -4.91
C ILE A 102 14.56 15.82 -4.00
N GLN A 103 13.25 15.57 -3.95
CA GLN A 103 12.72 14.45 -3.20
C GLN A 103 12.71 13.17 -4.05
N GLU A 104 13.80 12.40 -4.00
CA GLU A 104 13.94 11.17 -4.80
C GLU A 104 12.97 10.04 -4.41
N ASN A 105 12.36 10.10 -3.23
CA ASN A 105 11.37 9.13 -2.77
C ASN A 105 10.04 9.82 -2.57
N LEU A 106 9.33 10.08 -3.68
CA LEU A 106 7.96 10.56 -3.60
C LEU A 106 7.05 9.36 -3.27
N PRO A 107 6.43 9.33 -2.08
CA PRO A 107 5.48 8.28 -1.74
C PRO A 107 4.27 8.29 -2.68
N LEU A 108 3.86 7.11 -3.15
CA LEU A 108 2.70 6.95 -4.04
C LEU A 108 1.41 7.39 -3.33
N LEU A 109 0.69 8.31 -3.95
CA LEU A 109 -0.60 8.78 -3.42
C LEU A 109 -1.63 7.64 -3.51
N ILE A 110 -2.16 7.24 -2.35
CA ILE A 110 -3.12 6.14 -2.25
C ILE A 110 -4.54 6.69 -2.34
N ALA A 111 -5.29 6.26 -3.34
CA ALA A 111 -6.67 6.70 -3.57
C ALA A 111 -7.69 6.01 -2.66
N GLY A 112 -7.37 4.79 -2.22
CA GLY A 112 -8.20 3.98 -1.35
C GLY A 112 -7.46 2.69 -0.98
N VAL A 113 -7.89 2.02 0.09
CA VAL A 113 -7.27 0.81 0.60
C VAL A 113 -8.25 -0.35 0.53
N ILE A 114 -7.81 -1.49 -0.04
CA ILE A 114 -8.53 -2.75 -0.08
C ILE A 114 -7.81 -3.73 0.85
N GLY A 115 -8.47 -4.19 1.91
CA GLY A 115 -7.85 -5.18 2.78
C GLY A 115 -8.40 -5.16 4.21
N GLY A 116 -7.60 -5.71 5.12
CA GLY A 116 -8.01 -5.89 6.52
C GLY A 116 -8.71 -7.23 6.75
N SER A 117 -8.08 -8.32 6.32
CA SER A 117 -8.66 -9.68 6.39
C SER A 117 -9.15 -10.09 7.79
N TYR A 118 -8.55 -9.55 8.85
CA TYR A 118 -9.01 -9.70 10.22
C TYR A 118 -9.73 -8.43 10.67
N SER A 119 -10.84 -8.57 11.38
CA SER A 119 -11.62 -7.43 11.86
C SER A 119 -10.83 -6.50 12.78
N SER A 120 -9.93 -7.04 13.62
CA SER A 120 -9.04 -6.23 14.47
C SER A 120 -8.14 -5.32 13.64
N VAL A 121 -7.55 -5.86 12.57
CA VAL A 121 -6.74 -5.10 11.61
C VAL A 121 -7.58 -4.03 10.93
N SER A 122 -8.76 -4.39 10.41
CA SER A 122 -9.66 -3.43 9.76
C SER A 122 -10.04 -2.26 10.69
N ILE A 123 -10.37 -2.56 11.96
CA ILE A 123 -10.75 -1.54 12.95
C ILE A 123 -9.58 -0.59 13.21
N GLN A 124 -8.37 -1.12 13.39
CA GLN A 124 -7.21 -0.29 13.72
C GLN A 124 -6.74 0.58 12.54
N VAL A 125 -6.94 0.11 11.30
CA VAL A 125 -6.57 0.85 10.08
C VAL A 125 -7.63 1.87 9.66
N SER A 126 -8.89 1.71 10.11
CA SER A 126 -9.99 2.61 9.77
C SER A 126 -10.12 3.83 10.69
N HIS A 127 -9.32 3.89 11.75
CA HIS A 127 -9.33 4.94 12.77
C HIS A 127 -8.13 5.87 12.64
#